data_AF-A0A7V9SI10-F1
#
_entry.id   AF-A0A7V9SI10-F1
#
_cell.length_a   1.000
_cell.length_b   1.000
_cell.length_c   1.000
_cell.angle_alpha   90.00
_cell.angle_beta   90.00
_cell.angle_gamma   90.00
#
_symmetry.space_group_name_H-M   'P 1'
#
loop_
_entity.id
_entity.type
_entity.pdbx_description
1 polymer ?
#
loop_
_entity_poly.entity_id
_entity_poly.type
_entity_poly.pdbx_seq_one_letter_code
_entity_poly.pdbx_strand_id
1 'polypeptide(L)'
;MPTGVSPEQHQVLWNNVITADTELVEVPTIFRVARAKGFRAAAFFSKAKFQPLQQPGTLDYSQAPGGWFGRWASRKTVSDVEKHLATSRPHLMFVHLSDRTGRDTALDG
;
A
#
# COMPACT_ATOMS: atom_id res chain seq x y z
N MET A 1 -7.52 -5.23 4.39
CA MET A 1 -7.81 -4.53 5.66
C MET A 1 -6.56 -4.59 6.54
N PRO A 2 -5.66 -3.60 6.52
CA PRO A 2 -4.34 -3.68 7.19
C PRO A 2 -4.37 -3.38 8.69
N THR A 3 -5.53 -3.50 9.32
CA THR A 3 -5.83 -2.74 10.53
C THR A 3 -6.81 -3.49 11.46
N GLY A 4 -7.60 -4.43 10.94
CA GLY A 4 -8.29 -5.47 11.72
C GLY A 4 -9.35 -4.99 12.72
N VAL A 5 -9.66 -3.69 12.79
CA VAL A 5 -10.70 -3.14 13.67
C VAL A 5 -11.71 -2.30 12.88
N SER A 6 -12.85 -1.97 13.50
CA SER A 6 -13.98 -1.34 12.80
C SER A 6 -13.62 0.08 12.29
N PRO A 7 -14.31 0.57 11.24
CA PRO A 7 -14.10 1.93 10.72
C PRO A 7 -14.23 3.02 11.79
N GLU A 8 -15.10 2.86 12.80
CA GLU A 8 -15.24 3.84 13.89
C GLU A 8 -13.98 3.94 14.77
N GLN A 9 -13.19 2.88 14.86
CA GLN A 9 -12.03 2.77 15.75
C GLN A 9 -10.70 3.14 15.07
N HIS A 10 -10.62 3.16 13.74
CA HIS A 10 -9.41 3.60 13.00
C HIS A 10 -9.47 5.04 12.51
N GLN A 11 -10.61 5.73 12.60
CA GLN A 11 -10.81 7.13 12.17
C GLN A 11 -10.48 7.42 10.67
N VAL A 12 -10.17 6.40 9.86
CA VAL A 12 -9.93 6.56 8.41
C VAL A 12 -11.28 6.58 7.66
N LEU A 13 -11.99 7.71 7.71
CA LEU A 13 -13.22 7.97 6.95
C LEU A 13 -12.96 8.49 5.52
N TRP A 14 -11.84 8.10 4.89
CA TRP A 14 -11.32 8.83 3.73
C TRP A 14 -11.97 8.42 2.42
N ASN A 15 -13.03 9.14 2.05
CA ASN A 15 -13.36 9.42 0.65
C ASN A 15 -13.00 10.87 0.24
N ASN A 16 -12.56 11.74 1.17
CA ASN A 16 -12.25 13.15 0.90
C ASN A 16 -10.83 13.52 1.38
N VAL A 17 -10.02 14.00 0.44
CA VAL A 17 -8.62 14.43 0.62
C VAL A 17 -8.57 15.90 1.05
N ILE A 18 -9.15 16.25 2.20
CA ILE A 18 -9.23 17.66 2.64
C ILE A 18 -8.53 17.92 4.00
N THR A 19 -8.10 16.89 4.74
CA THR A 19 -7.33 17.06 5.98
C THR A 19 -5.97 16.38 5.95
N ALA A 20 -5.38 16.20 4.76
CA ALA A 20 -4.08 15.53 4.58
C ALA A 20 -2.87 16.36 5.06
N ASP A 21 -3.10 17.38 5.91
CA ASP A 21 -2.06 18.04 6.68
C ASP A 21 -2.14 17.54 8.13
N THR A 22 -1.02 16.99 8.59
CA THR A 22 -0.64 16.90 10.01
C THR A 22 -1.29 15.86 10.93
N GLU A 23 -1.77 14.72 10.45
CA GLU A 23 -1.98 13.58 11.36
C GLU A 23 -1.35 12.31 10.78
N LEU A 24 -0.13 12.03 11.26
CA LEU A 24 0.41 10.67 11.32
C LEU A 24 -0.73 9.76 11.74
N VAL A 25 -1.08 8.76 10.93
CA VAL A 25 -2.04 7.72 11.31
C VAL A 25 -1.66 7.22 12.72
N GLU A 26 -2.40 7.65 13.74
CA GLU A 26 -2.07 7.44 15.16
C GLU A 26 -2.16 5.96 15.53
N VAL A 27 -2.90 5.18 14.75
CA VAL A 27 -2.96 3.74 14.92
C VAL A 27 -1.71 3.11 14.31
N PRO A 28 -0.91 2.33 15.08
CA PRO A 28 0.24 1.63 14.53
C PRO A 28 -0.22 0.77 13.36
N THR A 29 0.23 1.11 12.15
CA THR A 29 0.01 0.22 11.01
C THR A 29 0.64 -1.14 11.34
N ILE A 30 0.09 -2.22 10.79
CA ILE A 30 0.67 -3.56 10.96
C ILE A 30 2.16 -3.59 10.57
N PHE A 31 2.59 -2.69 9.67
CA PHE A 31 3.98 -2.50 9.28
C PHE A 31 4.87 -2.03 10.45
N ARG A 32 4.42 -1.03 11.22
CA ARG A 32 5.13 -0.55 12.42
C ARG A 32 5.27 -1.64 13.48
N VAL A 33 4.22 -2.41 13.72
CA VAL A 33 4.24 -3.53 14.68
C VAL A 33 5.20 -4.63 14.22
N ALA A 34 5.16 -4.98 12.93
CA ALA A 34 6.05 -5.98 12.34
C ALA A 34 7.52 -5.56 12.46
N ARG A 35 7.85 -4.31 12.07
CA ARG A 35 9.21 -3.78 12.16
C ARG A 35 9.75 -3.71 13.58
N ALA A 36 8.92 -3.29 14.54
CA ALA A 36 9.30 -3.26 15.95
C ALA A 36 9.68 -4.65 16.50
N LYS A 37 9.21 -5.73 15.88
CA LYS A 37 9.54 -7.13 16.23
C LYS A 37 10.64 -7.73 15.34
N GLY A 38 11.30 -6.93 14.51
CA GLY A 38 12.37 -7.39 13.60
C GLY A 38 11.86 -8.09 12.34
N PHE A 39 10.56 -8.06 12.05
CA PHE A 39 10.03 -8.63 10.82
C PHE A 39 10.21 -7.68 9.65
N ARG A 40 10.77 -8.21 8.56
CA ARG A 40 10.80 -7.54 7.25
C ARG A 40 9.40 -7.32 6.68
N ALA A 41 9.09 -6.10 6.27
CA ALA A 41 7.79 -5.71 5.74
C ALA A 41 7.92 -5.02 4.37
N ALA A 42 7.04 -5.36 3.42
CA ALA A 42 7.00 -4.76 2.09
C ALA A 42 5.57 -4.31 1.70
N ALA A 43 5.44 -3.21 0.94
CA ALA A 43 4.15 -2.74 0.46
C ALA A 43 4.15 -2.25 -1.00
N PHE A 44 3.13 -2.66 -1.75
CA PHE A 44 2.95 -2.33 -3.16
C PHE A 44 1.63 -1.62 -3.36
N PHE A 45 1.68 -0.37 -3.80
CA PHE A 45 0.48 0.44 -4.02
C PHE A 45 0.33 0.80 -5.49
N SER A 46 -0.82 0.48 -6.06
CA SER A 46 -1.19 0.88 -7.42
C SER A 46 -1.86 2.26 -7.52
N LYS A 47 -2.00 3.01 -6.40
CA LYS A 47 -2.58 4.37 -6.37
C LYS A 47 -1.78 5.28 -5.43
N ALA A 48 -1.64 6.55 -5.82
CA ALA A 48 -0.81 7.52 -5.10
C ALA A 48 -1.38 7.91 -3.72
N LYS A 49 -2.71 7.85 -3.54
CA LYS A 49 -3.36 8.17 -2.26
C LYS A 49 -2.94 7.32 -1.06
N PHE A 50 -2.22 6.21 -1.30
CA PHE A 50 -1.68 5.37 -0.23
C PHE A 50 -0.25 5.75 0.18
N GLN A 51 0.35 6.77 -0.42
CA GLN A 51 1.66 7.27 -0.04
C GLN A 51 1.81 7.57 1.46
N PRO A 52 0.79 8.10 2.19
CA PRO A 52 0.89 8.30 3.64
C PRO A 52 1.13 7.02 4.46
N LEU A 53 0.86 5.83 3.90
CA LEU A 53 1.16 4.54 4.55
C LEU A 53 2.66 4.17 4.46
N GLN A 54 3.44 4.86 3.62
CA GLN A 54 4.88 4.64 3.45
C GLN A 54 5.66 5.43 4.51
N GLN A 55 5.37 5.18 5.79
CA GLN A 55 6.06 5.87 6.88
C GLN A 55 7.53 5.41 6.98
N PRO A 56 8.50 6.35 7.08
CA PRO A 56 9.91 6.00 7.23
C PRO A 56 10.16 5.00 8.37
N GLY A 57 10.98 3.98 8.11
CA GLY A 57 11.34 2.94 9.09
C GLY A 57 10.28 1.86 9.32
N THR A 58 9.08 1.98 8.74
CA THR A 58 8.00 1.00 8.90
C THR A 58 7.96 -0.07 7.80
N LEU A 59 8.65 0.15 6.68
CA LEU A 59 8.73 -0.77 5.54
C LEU A 59 10.18 -0.89 5.09
N ASP A 60 10.61 -2.11 4.77
CA ASP A 60 11.91 -2.39 4.14
C ASP A 60 11.86 -2.12 2.64
N TYR A 61 10.68 -2.25 2.04
CA TYR A 61 10.44 -1.94 0.64
C TYR A 61 9.04 -1.37 0.47
N SER A 62 8.92 -0.29 -0.28
CA SER A 62 7.62 0.22 -0.69
C SER A 62 7.65 0.84 -2.08
N GLN A 63 6.54 0.73 -2.79
CA GLN A 63 6.35 1.43 -4.04
C GLN A 63 4.93 1.99 -4.16
N ALA A 64 4.84 3.18 -4.76
CA ALA A 64 3.59 3.80 -5.16
C ALA A 64 3.82 4.65 -6.41
N PRO A 65 2.80 4.86 -7.27
CA PRO A 65 2.90 5.85 -8.32
C PRO A 65 3.09 7.25 -7.70
N GLY A 66 3.87 8.09 -8.38
CA GLY A 66 3.99 9.52 -8.07
C GLY A 66 2.80 10.34 -8.58
N GLY A 67 2.70 11.58 -8.11
CA GLY A 67 1.66 12.53 -8.53
C GLY A 67 0.31 12.32 -7.85
N TRP A 68 -0.47 13.40 -7.70
CA TRP A 68 -1.71 13.43 -6.90
C TRP A 68 -2.76 12.40 -7.35
N PHE A 69 -2.83 12.13 -8.65
CA PHE A 69 -3.75 11.15 -9.27
C PHE A 69 -3.04 9.93 -9.85
N GLY A 70 -1.80 9.67 -9.44
CA GLY A 70 -0.99 8.57 -9.94
C GLY A 70 -1.68 7.22 -9.76
N ARG A 71 -1.71 6.43 -10.85
CA ARG A 71 -2.25 5.06 -10.86
C ARG A 71 -1.36 4.15 -11.70
N TRP A 72 -1.15 2.93 -11.22
CA TRP A 72 -0.56 1.84 -12.00
C TRP A 72 -1.59 0.74 -12.27
N ALA A 73 -1.45 0.06 -13.40
CA ALA A 73 -2.23 -1.13 -13.72
C ALA A 73 -1.95 -2.26 -12.71
N SER A 74 -2.94 -3.12 -12.47
CA SER A 74 -2.77 -4.26 -11.56
C SER A 74 -1.70 -5.22 -12.06
N ARG A 75 -1.66 -5.52 -13.37
CA ARG A 75 -0.62 -6.36 -14.01
C ARG A 75 0.80 -5.87 -13.70
N LYS A 76 1.05 -4.55 -13.82
CA LYS A 76 2.35 -3.97 -13.47
C LYS A 76 2.67 -4.23 -11.98
N THR A 77 1.71 -3.96 -11.11
CA THR A 77 1.91 -4.12 -9.65
C THR A 77 2.19 -5.58 -9.28
N VAL A 78 1.50 -6.53 -9.91
CA VAL A 78 1.74 -7.97 -9.73
C VAL A 78 3.13 -8.35 -10.24
N SER A 79 3.54 -7.90 -11.42
CA SER A 79 4.89 -8.15 -11.95
C SER A 79 5.98 -7.61 -11.03
N ASP A 80 5.78 -6.44 -10.42
CA ASP A 80 6.74 -5.89 -9.46
C ASP A 80 6.80 -6.71 -8.16
N VAL A 81 5.67 -7.24 -7.69
CA VAL A 81 5.61 -8.16 -6.54
C VAL A 81 6.38 -9.44 -6.83
N GLU A 82 6.20 -10.04 -8.00
CA GLU A 82 6.91 -11.25 -8.43
C GLU A 82 8.42 -11.04 -8.44
N LYS A 83 8.88 -9.93 -9.05
CA LYS A 83 10.31 -9.56 -9.07
C LYS A 83 10.88 -9.36 -7.67
N HIS A 84 10.12 -8.74 -6.77
CA HIS A 84 10.56 -8.54 -5.39
C HIS A 84 10.65 -9.87 -4.63
N LEU A 85 9.66 -10.76 -4.79
CA LEU A 85 9.67 -12.10 -4.17
C LEU A 85 10.80 -13.00 -4.70
N ALA A 86 11.23 -12.81 -5.94
CA ALA A 86 12.35 -13.56 -6.51
C ALA A 86 13.70 -13.27 -5.80
N THR A 87 13.83 -12.10 -5.17
CA THR A 87 15.10 -11.63 -4.57
C THR A 87 15.01 -11.35 -3.08
N SER A 88 13.80 -11.37 -2.50
CA SER A 88 13.56 -11.04 -1.10
C SER A 88 12.47 -11.92 -0.50
N ARG A 89 12.47 -12.05 0.83
CA ARG A 89 11.45 -12.82 1.58
C ARG A 89 10.86 -12.00 2.72
N PRO A 90 9.99 -11.02 2.44
CA PRO A 90 9.32 -10.27 3.50
C PRO A 90 8.46 -11.23 4.35
N HIS A 91 8.40 -11.00 5.65
CA HIS A 91 7.53 -11.76 6.55
C HIS A 91 6.08 -11.24 6.46
N LEU A 92 5.93 -9.97 6.12
CA LEU A 92 4.64 -9.31 5.90
C LEU A 92 4.68 -8.56 4.57
N MET A 93 3.68 -8.78 3.73
CA MET A 93 3.53 -8.04 2.48
C MET A 93 2.11 -7.52 2.32
N PHE A 94 1.99 -6.27 1.88
CA PHE A 94 0.72 -5.68 1.49
C PHE A 94 0.72 -5.34 0.01
N VAL A 95 -0.35 -5.70 -0.71
CA VAL A 95 -0.50 -5.42 -2.14
C VAL A 95 -1.87 -4.79 -2.37
N HIS A 96 -1.88 -3.57 -2.91
CA HIS A 96 -3.08 -2.88 -3.36
C HIS A 96 -3.15 -2.86 -4.89
N LEU A 97 -4.19 -3.47 -5.46
CA LEU A 97 -4.45 -3.51 -6.90
C LEU A 97 -5.53 -2.48 -7.27
N SER A 98 -5.39 -1.83 -8.43
CA SER A 98 -6.20 -0.66 -8.77
C SER A 98 -7.46 -1.02 -9.56
N ASP A 99 -7.55 -2.25 -10.08
CA ASP A 99 -8.69 -2.67 -10.89
C ASP A 99 -9.96 -2.84 -10.08
N ARG A 100 -10.98 -2.10 -10.52
CA ARG A 100 -12.37 -2.50 -10.34
C ARG A 100 -12.74 -3.32 -11.56
N THR A 101 -13.18 -4.55 -11.34
CA THR A 101 -13.73 -5.49 -12.31
C THR A 101 -12.72 -6.19 -13.22
N GLY A 102 -12.83 -7.52 -13.32
CA GLY A 102 -12.06 -8.38 -14.23
C GLY A 102 -12.43 -8.14 -15.70
N ARG A 103 -12.03 -6.99 -16.24
CA ARG A 103 -11.94 -6.78 -17.68
C ARG A 103 -10.50 -6.49 -18.03
N ASP A 104 -9.74 -7.58 -18.16
CA ASP A 104 -8.62 -7.64 -19.09
C ASP A 104 -9.19 -7.59 -20.50
N THR A 105 -9.58 -6.40 -20.96
CA THR A 105 -9.67 -6.18 -22.39
C THR A 105 -8.24 -5.94 -22.87
N ALA A 106 -7.69 -7.01 -23.45
CA ALA A 106 -6.62 -6.97 -24.41
C ALA A 106 -6.75 -5.73 -25.30
N LEU A 107 -5.77 -4.84 -25.25
CA LEU A 107 -5.38 -3.96 -26.34
C LEU A 107 -3.89 -3.70 -26.12
N ASP A 108 -3.10 -4.72 -26.49
CA ASP A 108 -1.75 -4.49 -26.98
C ASP A 108 -1.89 -3.92 -28.39
N GLY A 109 -1.32 -2.74 -28.61
CA GLY A 109 -1.15 -2.05 -29.88
C GLY A 109 0.00 -1.08 -29.74
#